data_AF-A0A949V735-F1
#
_entry.id   AF-A0A949V735-F1
#
_cell.length_a   1.000
_cell.length_b   1.000
_cell.length_c   1.000
_cell.angle_alpha   90.00
_cell.angle_beta   90.00
_cell.angle_gamma   90.00
#
_symmetry.space_group_name_H-M   'P 1'
#
loop_
_entity.id
_entity.type
_entity.pdbx_description
1 polymer ?
#
loop_
_entity_poly.entity_id
_entity_poly.type
_entity_poly.pdbx_seq_one_letter_code
_entity_poly.pdbx_strand_id
1 'polypeptide(L)'
;IIEDPAGQIWIGTREVGLLRWDETQNAFLRYSHHIGDSHSLPSDAVTAVFVDRSSVLWVGTQGSGVSRSDLAGRGIERIAPQRLDPVTFKAGNLVGNFA
;
A
#
# COMPACT_ATOMS: atom_id res chain seq x y z
N ILE A 1 -8.23 -6.88 -7.66
CA ILE A 1 -8.50 -5.90 -8.75
C ILE A 1 -9.55 -4.95 -8.21
N ILE A 2 -9.37 -3.65 -8.37
CA ILE A 2 -10.35 -2.63 -8.01
C ILE A 2 -10.39 -1.54 -9.08
N GLU A 3 -11.45 -0.75 -9.09
CA GLU A 3 -11.59 0.48 -9.86
C GLU A 3 -11.68 1.65 -8.86
N ASP A 4 -10.95 2.73 -9.11
CA ASP A 4 -11.02 3.93 -8.29
C ASP A 4 -12.15 4.88 -8.74
N PRO A 5 -12.49 5.93 -7.97
CA PRO A 5 -13.57 6.86 -8.35
C PRO A 5 -13.36 7.62 -9.67
N ALA A 6 -12.14 7.65 -10.22
CA ALA A 6 -11.82 8.24 -11.50
C ALA A 6 -11.85 7.22 -12.66
N GLY A 7 -12.29 5.99 -12.39
CA GLY A 7 -12.38 4.91 -13.38
C GLY A 7 -11.05 4.20 -13.65
N GLN A 8 -9.98 4.48 -12.89
CA GLN A 8 -8.70 3.81 -13.10
C GLN A 8 -8.70 2.42 -12.48
N ILE A 9 -8.17 1.45 -13.23
CA ILE A 9 -8.09 0.06 -12.78
C ILE A 9 -6.76 -0.20 -12.07
N TRP A 10 -6.84 -0.78 -10.88
CA TRP A 10 -5.71 -1.15 -10.05
C TRP A 10 -5.68 -2.65 -9.76
N ILE A 11 -4.50 -3.26 -9.91
CA ILE A 11 -4.28 -4.70 -9.75
C ILE A 11 -3.11 -4.93 -8.79
N GLY A 12 -3.41 -5.47 -7.60
CA GLY A 12 -2.39 -6.01 -6.71
C GLY A 12 -1.97 -7.41 -7.16
N THR A 13 -0.66 -7.65 -7.24
CA THR A 13 -0.09 -8.94 -7.62
C THR A 13 0.78 -9.51 -6.49
N ARG A 14 1.03 -10.81 -6.49
CA ARG A 14 1.85 -11.47 -5.45
C ARG A 14 3.35 -11.30 -5.66
N GLU A 15 3.80 -10.98 -6.86
CA GLU A 15 5.22 -11.02 -7.23
C GLU A 15 5.71 -9.77 -7.97
N VAL A 16 4.81 -9.03 -8.62
CA VAL A 16 5.17 -7.94 -9.52
C VAL A 16 4.85 -6.57 -8.90
N GLY A 17 4.20 -6.53 -7.73
CA GLY A 17 3.77 -5.29 -7.09
C GLY A 17 2.37 -4.88 -7.52
N LEU A 18 2.17 -3.57 -7.64
CA LEU A 18 0.88 -2.94 -7.98
C LEU A 18 0.91 -2.49 -9.44
N LEU A 19 -0.13 -2.82 -10.19
CA LEU A 19 -0.31 -2.36 -11.56
C LEU A 19 -1.48 -1.37 -11.63
N ARG A 20 -1.33 -0.34 -12.47
CA ARG A 20 -2.40 0.59 -12.85
C ARG A 20 -2.57 0.54 -14.36
N TRP A 21 -3.80 0.43 -14.83
CA TRP A 21 -4.09 0.57 -16.26
C TRP A 21 -3.92 2.03 -16.71
N ASP A 22 -3.15 2.24 -17.77
CA ASP A 22 -3.03 3.53 -18.45
C ASP A 22 -3.71 3.42 -19.82
N GLU A 23 -4.90 4.01 -19.93
CA GLU A 23 -5.68 4.03 -21.17
C GLU A 23 -4.98 4.78 -22.30
N THR A 24 -4.19 5.81 -21.98
CA THR A 24 -3.52 6.63 -22.99
C THR A 24 -2.38 5.88 -23.66
N GLN A 25 -1.67 5.05 -22.89
CA GLN A 25 -0.57 4.22 -23.37
C GLN A 25 -1.02 2.81 -23.76
N ASN A 26 -2.28 2.46 -23.48
CA ASN A 26 -2.83 1.11 -23.64
C ASN A 26 -1.92 0.05 -22.96
N ALA A 27 -1.45 0.35 -21.76
CA ALA A 27 -0.43 -0.42 -21.05
C ALA A 27 -0.64 -0.40 -19.53
N PHE A 28 0.03 -1.30 -18.81
CA PHE A 28 0.07 -1.28 -17.35
C PHE A 28 1.31 -0.54 -16.85
N LEU A 29 1.08 0.46 -15.99
CA LEU A 29 2.12 1.09 -15.20
C LEU A 29 2.37 0.24 -13.95
N ARG A 30 3.62 -0.10 -13.68
CA ARG A 30 4.03 -0.93 -12.55
C ARG A 30 4.64 -0.06 -11.45
N TYR A 31 4.17 -0.28 -10.23
CA TYR A 31 4.79 0.20 -9.00
C TYR A 31 5.37 -1.00 -8.27
N SER A 32 6.69 -0.99 -8.05
CA SER A 32 7.44 -2.08 -7.42
C SER A 32 8.22 -1.62 -6.20
N HIS A 33 8.75 -2.58 -5.45
CA HIS A 33 9.67 -2.36 -4.37
C HIS A 33 11.05 -1.96 -4.89
N HIS A 34 11.58 -0.84 -4.39
CA HIS A 34 12.96 -0.41 -4.64
C HIS A 34 13.68 -0.17 -3.31
N ILE A 35 14.78 -0.90 -3.11
CA ILE A 35 15.61 -0.77 -1.90
C ILE A 35 16.17 0.64 -1.85
N GLY A 36 15.93 1.32 -0.73
CA GLY A 36 16.41 2.69 -0.49
C GLY A 36 15.50 3.80 -1.00
N ASP A 37 14.40 3.48 -1.70
CA ASP A 37 13.39 4.46 -2.10
C ASP A 37 12.17 4.41 -1.18
N SER A 38 11.98 5.47 -0.40
CA SER A 38 10.85 5.62 0.52
C SER A 38 9.50 5.86 -0.16
N HIS A 39 9.48 6.15 -1.47
CA HIS A 39 8.26 6.35 -2.27
C HIS A 39 7.89 5.09 -3.08
N SER A 40 8.69 4.02 -2.97
CA SER A 40 8.40 2.73 -3.58
C SER A 40 7.53 1.85 -2.68
N LEU A 41 6.98 0.76 -3.23
CA LEU A 41 6.26 -0.22 -2.42
C LEU A 41 7.20 -0.83 -1.37
N PRO A 42 6.72 -1.18 -0.17
CA PRO A 42 7.53 -1.84 0.84
C PRO A 42 7.77 -3.33 0.53
N SER A 43 7.02 -3.91 -0.40
CA SER A 43 7.18 -5.26 -0.94
C SER A 43 6.36 -5.41 -2.24
N ASP A 44 6.80 -6.26 -3.15
CA ASP A 44 6.06 -6.61 -4.37
C ASP A 44 4.88 -7.56 -4.12
N ALA A 45 4.81 -8.17 -2.93
CA ALA A 45 3.73 -9.09 -2.55
C ALA A 45 2.49 -8.33 -2.07
N VAL A 46 1.72 -7.77 -3.00
CA VAL A 46 0.48 -7.04 -2.72
C VAL A 46 -0.65 -8.03 -2.41
N THR A 47 -1.29 -7.81 -1.26
CA THR A 47 -2.37 -8.67 -0.74
C THR A 47 -3.71 -7.96 -0.68
N ALA A 48 -3.71 -6.63 -0.58
CA ALA A 48 -4.92 -5.82 -0.54
C ALA A 48 -4.70 -4.48 -1.26
N VAL A 49 -5.73 -4.04 -1.97
CA VAL A 49 -5.80 -2.71 -2.59
C VAL A 49 -7.18 -2.15 -2.30
N PHE A 50 -7.24 -0.92 -1.79
CA PHE A 50 -8.49 -0.28 -1.37
C PHE A 50 -8.42 1.23 -1.61
N VAL A 51 -9.54 1.85 -2.00
CA VAL A 51 -9.64 3.32 -2.09
C VAL A 51 -10.67 3.79 -1.07
N ASP A 52 -10.28 4.73 -0.22
CA ASP A 52 -11.18 5.31 0.76
C ASP A 52 -11.99 6.48 0.18
N ARG A 53 -12.95 6.98 0.98
CA ARG A 53 -13.86 8.06 0.57
C ARG A 53 -13.17 9.42 0.36
N SER A 54 -11.92 9.55 0.77
CA SER A 54 -11.12 10.77 0.61
C SER A 54 -10.19 10.67 -0.60
N SER A 55 -10.42 9.69 -1.50
CA SER A 55 -9.59 9.42 -2.67
C SER A 55 -8.14 9.03 -2.32
N VAL A 56 -7.96 8.36 -1.18
CA VAL A 56 -6.65 7.79 -0.81
C VAL A 56 -6.64 6.31 -1.19
N LEU A 57 -5.64 5.92 -1.97
CA LEU A 57 -5.34 4.53 -2.29
C LEU A 57 -4.51 3.91 -1.16
N TRP A 58 -4.94 2.78 -0.64
CA TRP A 58 -4.28 1.98 0.39
C TRP A 58 -3.81 0.66 -0.21
N VAL A 59 -2.55 0.31 0.05
CA VAL A 59 -1.90 -0.89 -0.48
C VAL A 59 -1.31 -1.71 0.67
N GLY A 60 -1.88 -2.89 0.90
CA GLY A 60 -1.39 -3.84 1.89
C GLY A 60 -0.42 -4.84 1.27
N THR A 61 0.74 -5.03 1.89
CA THR A 61 1.76 -5.99 1.45
C THR A 61 1.95 -7.12 2.45
N GLN A 62 2.30 -8.31 1.96
CA GLN A 62 2.59 -9.44 2.83
C GLN A 62 3.89 -9.17 3.61
N GLY A 63 3.80 -9.15 4.94
CA GLY A 63 4.97 -9.03 5.83
C GLY A 63 5.61 -7.64 5.92
N SER A 64 5.33 -6.73 4.99
CA SER A 64 6.01 -5.41 4.91
C SER A 64 5.10 -4.20 5.21
N GLY A 65 3.88 -4.45 5.68
CA GLY A 65 2.96 -3.40 6.14
C GLY A 65 2.11 -2.78 5.03
N VAL A 66 1.70 -1.52 5.25
CA VAL A 66 0.72 -0.80 4.43
C VAL A 66 1.35 0.49 3.87
N SER A 67 0.99 0.87 2.64
CA SER A 67 1.34 2.15 2.01
C SER A 67 0.08 2.90 1.56
N ARG A 68 0.17 4.23 1.41
CA ARG A 68 -0.95 5.02 0.88
C ARG A 68 -0.53 6.00 -0.21
N SER A 69 -1.41 6.33 -1.14
CA SER A 69 -1.17 7.32 -2.18
C SER A 69 -2.36 8.26 -2.25
N ASP A 70 -2.10 9.56 -2.27
CA ASP A 70 -3.15 10.50 -2.66
C ASP A 70 -3.37 10.41 -4.17
N LEU A 71 -4.58 9.99 -4.58
CA LEU A 71 -4.95 9.90 -5.99
C LEU A 71 -5.10 11.29 -6.63
N ALA A 72 -5.18 12.37 -5.84
CA ALA A 72 -5.31 13.74 -6.32
C ALA A 72 -4.01 14.32 -6.94
N GLY A 73 -2.89 13.58 -6.96
CA GLY A 73 -1.75 13.90 -7.81
C GLY A 73 -0.37 13.98 -7.15
N ARG A 74 -0.13 13.28 -6.02
CA ARG A 74 1.21 13.28 -5.38
C ARG A 74 2.00 11.97 -5.43
N GLY A 75 1.46 10.91 -6.03
CA GLY A 75 2.17 9.63 -6.12
C GLY A 75 2.13 8.82 -4.82
N ILE A 76 2.73 7.63 -4.84
CA ILE A 76 2.65 6.66 -3.73
C ILE A 76 3.58 7.09 -2.59
N GLU A 77 3.04 7.26 -1.39
CA GLU A 77 3.79 7.56 -0.17
C GLU A 77 3.75 6.38 0.80
N ARG A 78 4.91 5.88 1.20
CA ARG A 78 4.97 4.81 2.20
C ARG A 78 4.50 5.35 3.55
N ILE A 79 3.47 4.74 4.13
CA ILE A 79 3.26 4.84 5.58
C ILE A 79 4.20 3.84 6.21
N ALA A 80 5.43 4.26 6.49
CA ALA A 80 6.25 3.49 7.41
C ALA A 80 5.46 3.43 8.73
N PRO A 81 5.27 2.25 9.35
CA PRO A 81 4.88 2.26 10.75
C PRO A 81 5.91 3.14 11.45
N GLN A 82 5.46 4.19 12.14
CA GLN A 82 6.31 4.84 13.12
C GLN A 82 6.91 3.69 13.91
N ARG A 83 8.24 3.59 13.93
CA ARG A 83 8.91 2.71 14.87
C ARG A 83 8.30 3.06 16.21
N LEU A 84 7.48 2.16 16.76
CA LEU A 84 7.07 2.30 18.15
C LEU A 84 8.40 2.31 18.89
N ASP A 85 8.78 3.46 19.42
CA ASP A 85 9.91 3.51 20.32
C ASP A 85 9.66 2.44 21.38
N PRO A 86 10.62 1.54 21.67
CA PRO A 86 10.40 0.44 22.61
C PRO A 86 9.99 0.88 24.03
N VAL A 87 9.91 2.19 24.30
CA VAL A 87 9.80 2.78 25.63
C VAL A 87 8.42 3.35 25.96
N THR A 88 7.42 3.30 25.06
CA THR A 88 6.05 3.70 25.46
C THR A 88 4.99 2.63 25.16
N PHE A 89 5.22 1.42 25.65
CA PHE A 89 4.11 0.52 25.97
C PHE A 89 3.57 0.90 27.36
N LYS A 90 2.56 1.77 27.43
CA LYS A 90 1.64 1.70 28.57
C LYS A 90 0.72 0.51 28.31
N ALA A 91 0.90 -0.51 29.13
CA ALA A 91 0.06 -1.70 29.19
C ALA A 91 -1.42 -1.30 29.21
N GLY A 92 -2.12 -1.69 28.15
CA GLY A 92 -3.55 -1.46 28.01
C GLY A 92 -4.05 -2.22 26.80
N ASN A 93 -4.49 -3.45 27.04
CA ASN A 93 -5.19 -4.36 26.12
C ASN A 93 -4.30 -5.29 25.29
N LEU A 94 -3.67 -6.25 25.97
CA LEU A 94 -3.49 -7.58 25.42
C LEU A 94 -4.65 -8.45 25.92
N VAL A 95 -5.58 -8.83 25.04
CA VAL A 95 -6.36 -10.05 25.25
C VAL A 95 -5.49 -11.17 24.70
N GLY A 96 -4.85 -11.91 25.61
CA GLY A 96 -4.05 -13.06 25.28
C GLY A 96 -4.90 -14.21 24.76
N ASN A 97 -4.32 -14.99 23.85
CA ASN A 97 -4.60 -16.41 23.83
C ASN A 97 -3.33 -17.14 23.38
N PHE A 98 -2.75 -17.93 24.29
CA PHE A 98 -1.69 -18.88 24.00
C PHE A 98 -2.34 -20.25 23.81
N ALA A 99 -1.88 -20.99 22.81
CA ALA A 99 -1.87 -22.44 22.79
C ALA A 99 -0.44 -22.88 22.46
#